data_AF-A0ABD7I1W4-F1
#
_entry.id   AF-A0ABD7I1W4-F1
#
_cell.length_a   1.000
_cell.length_b   1.000
_cell.length_c   1.000
_cell.angle_alpha   90.00
_cell.angle_beta   90.00
_cell.angle_gamma   90.00
#
_symmetry.space_group_name_H-M   'P 1'
#
loop_
_entity.id
_entity.type
_entity.pdbx_description
1 polymer ?
#
loop_
_entity_poly.entity_id
_entity_poly.type
_entity_poly.pdbx_seq_one_letter_code
_entity_poly.pdbx_strand_id
1 'polypeptide(L)'
;MSDSSSSWKDWHCYRKPLRVYSPDFDILVSYFNKAYPIIDASDNTERDRFDVCFDNWIKKDDWIKIIHNIEVDLINFSKEEKEFLNTFIAWITDALQHTSVIVVEGNL
;
A
#
# COMPACT_ATOMS: atom_id res chain seq x y z
N MET A 1 34.33 12.61 2.32
CA MET A 1 32.92 13.03 2.14
C MET A 1 32.12 11.75 2.04
N SER A 2 31.35 11.45 3.08
CA SER A 2 30.49 10.26 3.12
C SER A 2 29.29 10.49 2.21
N ASP A 3 29.21 9.73 1.11
CA ASP A 3 27.97 9.56 0.37
C ASP A 3 26.95 8.95 1.34
N SER A 4 26.06 9.79 1.88
CA SER A 4 24.85 9.32 2.51
C SER A 4 23.95 8.79 1.39
N SER A 5 24.22 7.58 0.92
CA SER A 5 23.24 6.83 0.15
C SER A 5 22.06 6.61 1.08
N SER A 6 21.09 7.51 1.03
CA SER A 6 19.92 7.47 1.89
C SER A 6 19.32 6.07 1.83
N SER A 7 19.21 5.42 2.99
CA SER A 7 18.88 4.01 3.14
C SER A 7 17.53 3.61 2.57
N TRP A 8 16.73 4.57 2.07
CA TRP A 8 15.56 4.25 1.28
C TRP A 8 15.95 3.47 0.03
N LYS A 9 17.02 3.83 -0.71
CA LYS A 9 17.35 3.22 -2.03
C LYS A 9 17.50 1.69 -2.06
N ASP A 10 17.70 1.04 -0.92
CA ASP A 10 17.58 -0.43 -0.78
C ASP A 10 16.11 -0.82 -0.47
N TRP A 11 15.19 -0.52 -1.38
CA TRP A 11 13.73 -0.60 -1.19
C TRP A 11 13.17 -2.00 -0.95
N HIS A 12 13.96 -3.06 -1.17
CA HIS A 12 13.64 -4.43 -0.77
C HIS A 12 13.91 -4.71 0.72
N CYS A 13 13.94 -3.67 1.57
CA CYS A 13 14.23 -3.82 3.00
C CYS A 13 13.22 -4.73 3.73
N TYR A 14 11.99 -4.86 3.24
CA TYR A 14 11.04 -5.86 3.73
C TYR A 14 11.15 -7.15 2.91
N ARG A 15 11.78 -8.17 3.51
CA ARG A 15 12.17 -9.44 2.85
C ARG A 15 11.00 -10.33 2.42
N LYS A 16 9.74 -9.92 2.62
CA LYS A 16 8.54 -10.74 2.41
C LYS A 16 7.45 -9.95 1.68
N PRO A 17 7.60 -9.66 0.38
CA PRO A 17 6.58 -8.93 -0.38
C PRO A 17 5.23 -9.67 -0.33
N LEU A 18 4.14 -8.91 -0.22
CA LEU A 18 2.79 -9.46 -0.39
C LEU A 18 2.45 -9.48 -1.86
N ARG A 19 2.18 -10.68 -2.38
CA ARG A 19 1.66 -10.86 -3.73
C ARG A 19 0.15 -11.00 -3.68
N VAL A 20 -0.55 -10.10 -4.36
CA VAL A 20 -2.01 -10.14 -4.52
C VAL A 20 -2.34 -10.54 -5.96
N TYR A 21 -3.32 -11.43 -6.15
CA TYR A 21 -3.77 -11.83 -7.48
C TYR A 21 -4.85 -10.88 -7.99
N SER A 22 -4.97 -10.76 -9.31
CA SER A 22 -5.89 -9.82 -9.97
C SER A 22 -7.34 -9.85 -9.45
N PRO A 23 -7.98 -11.02 -9.17
CA PRO A 23 -9.36 -11.03 -8.68
C PRO A 23 -9.54 -10.29 -7.34
N ASP A 24 -8.57 -10.41 -6.43
CA ASP A 24 -8.62 -9.77 -5.12
C ASP A 24 -8.12 -8.32 -5.17
N PHE A 25 -7.30 -7.99 -6.18
CA PHE A 25 -6.71 -6.66 -6.34
C PHE A 25 -7.77 -5.60 -6.66
N ASP A 26 -8.81 -5.93 -7.41
CA ASP A 26 -9.89 -4.99 -7.77
C ASP A 26 -10.60 -4.42 -6.53
N ILE A 27 -10.75 -5.24 -5.47
CA ILE A 27 -11.29 -4.79 -4.18
C ILE A 27 -10.40 -3.69 -3.60
N LEU A 28 -9.08 -3.89 -3.61
CA LEU A 28 -8.10 -2.95 -3.06
C LEU A 28 -8.01 -1.66 -3.86
N VAL A 29 -8.14 -1.70 -5.19
CA VAL A 29 -8.11 -0.51 -6.06
C VAL A 29 -9.15 0.52 -5.64
N SER A 30 -10.34 0.08 -5.20
CA SER A 30 -11.37 0.99 -4.70
C SER A 30 -10.92 1.76 -3.45
N TYR A 31 -10.20 1.09 -2.54
CA TYR A 31 -9.66 1.70 -1.32
C TYR A 31 -8.46 2.57 -1.57
N PHE A 32 -7.60 2.19 -2.51
CA PHE A 32 -6.51 3.05 -2.95
C PHE A 32 -7.07 4.36 -3.48
N ASN A 33 -8.01 4.33 -4.42
CA ASN A 33 -8.60 5.56 -4.96
C ASN A 33 -9.29 6.44 -3.90
N LYS A 34 -9.90 5.86 -2.86
CA LYS A 34 -10.49 6.63 -1.74
C LYS A 34 -9.46 7.41 -0.92
N ALA A 35 -8.20 6.98 -0.91
CA ALA A 35 -7.14 7.63 -0.15
C ALA A 35 -6.49 8.80 -0.91
N TYR A 36 -6.63 8.84 -2.23
CA TYR A 36 -6.06 9.90 -3.06
C TYR A 36 -6.92 11.18 -2.98
N PRO A 37 -6.31 12.37 -3.13
CA PRO A 37 -4.91 12.60 -3.48
C PRO A 37 -3.91 12.28 -2.36
N ILE A 38 -2.70 11.85 -2.73
CA ILE A 38 -1.58 11.59 -1.81
C ILE A 38 -0.29 12.26 -2.30
N ILE A 39 0.69 12.43 -1.40
CA ILE A 39 2.04 12.85 -1.78
C ILE A 39 2.93 11.61 -1.99
N ASP A 40 3.30 11.36 -3.24
CA ASP A 40 4.18 10.25 -3.63
C ASP A 40 5.55 10.36 -2.95
N ALA A 41 5.99 9.28 -2.31
CA ALA A 41 7.21 9.32 -1.53
C ALA A 41 8.50 9.32 -2.37
N SER A 42 8.44 8.96 -3.66
CA SER A 42 9.60 8.88 -4.54
C SER A 42 10.09 10.27 -4.97
N ASP A 43 9.17 11.20 -5.24
CA ASP A 43 9.46 12.51 -5.81
C ASP A 43 8.83 13.69 -5.03
N ASN A 44 8.03 13.40 -3.99
CA ASN A 44 7.25 14.38 -3.21
C ASN A 44 6.26 15.20 -4.04
N THR A 45 5.74 14.63 -5.12
CA THR A 45 4.66 15.24 -5.92
C THR A 45 3.29 14.72 -5.48
N GLU A 46 2.27 15.54 -5.62
CA GLU A 46 0.88 15.12 -5.42
C GLU A 46 0.42 14.24 -6.59
N ARG A 47 -0.28 13.15 -6.27
CA ARG A 47 -0.93 12.26 -7.23
C ARG A 47 -2.42 12.27 -6.94
N ASP A 48 -3.23 12.40 -7.99
CA ASP A 48 -4.69 12.53 -7.88
C ASP A 48 -5.43 11.19 -7.87
N ARG A 49 -4.78 10.12 -8.35
CA ARG A 49 -5.37 8.79 -8.46
C ARG A 49 -4.33 7.69 -8.37
N PHE A 50 -4.78 6.51 -8.01
CA PHE A 50 -3.97 5.29 -8.05
C PHE A 50 -3.63 4.93 -9.50
N ASP A 51 -2.36 4.64 -9.78
CA ASP A 51 -1.89 4.27 -11.10
C ASP A 51 -1.68 2.75 -11.20
N VAL A 52 -2.60 2.05 -11.88
CA VAL A 52 -2.51 0.59 -12.03
C VAL A 52 -1.33 0.13 -12.92
N CYS A 53 -0.76 1.03 -13.72
CA CYS A 53 0.30 0.73 -14.68
C CYS A 53 1.71 1.04 -14.17
N PHE A 54 1.83 1.72 -13.01
CA PHE A 54 3.10 2.18 -12.47
C PHE A 54 3.18 1.98 -10.95
N ASP A 55 4.37 2.16 -10.40
CA ASP A 55 4.60 2.07 -8.96
C ASP A 55 3.91 3.22 -8.22
N ASN A 56 3.23 2.90 -7.12
CA ASN A 56 2.59 3.87 -6.24
C ASN A 56 3.31 3.87 -4.90
N TRP A 57 4.01 4.96 -4.56
CA TRP A 57 4.81 5.06 -3.35
C TRP A 57 4.02 5.71 -2.22
N ILE A 58 3.32 4.87 -1.45
CA ILE A 58 2.34 5.33 -0.45
C ILE A 58 3.00 5.43 0.94
N LYS A 59 2.85 6.59 1.59
CA LYS A 59 3.38 6.89 2.93
C LYS A 59 2.52 6.25 4.02
N LYS A 60 3.13 6.00 5.18
CA LYS A 60 2.51 5.38 6.36
C LYS A 60 1.16 5.99 6.75
N ASP A 61 1.04 7.32 6.76
CA ASP A 61 -0.19 7.99 7.17
C ASP A 61 -1.34 7.71 6.19
N ASP A 62 -1.04 7.59 4.90
CA ASP A 62 -2.04 7.24 3.89
C ASP A 62 -2.40 5.75 3.95
N TRP A 63 -1.46 4.87 4.29
CA TRP A 63 -1.77 3.47 4.61
C TRP A 63 -2.69 3.31 5.81
N ILE A 64 -2.50 4.13 6.86
CA ILE A 64 -3.39 4.14 8.03
C ILE A 64 -4.81 4.52 7.60
N LYS A 65 -4.97 5.51 6.71
CA LYS A 65 -6.29 5.87 6.15
C LYS A 65 -6.89 4.73 5.31
N ILE A 66 -6.08 4.08 4.48
CA ILE A 66 -6.52 2.93 3.66
C ILE A 66 -7.02 1.79 4.55
N ILE A 67 -6.25 1.40 5.56
CA ILE A 67 -6.62 0.37 6.54
C ILE A 67 -7.94 0.74 7.20
N HIS A 68 -8.05 1.97 7.73
CA HIS A 68 -9.27 2.43 8.39
C HIS A 68 -10.50 2.33 7.49
N ASN A 69 -10.38 2.74 6.22
CA ASN A 69 -11.47 2.67 5.25
C ASN A 69 -11.89 1.21 4.97
N ILE A 70 -10.93 0.27 4.91
CA ILE A 70 -11.24 -1.15 4.77
C ILE A 70 -11.96 -1.66 6.02
N GLU A 71 -11.44 -1.35 7.22
CA GLU A 71 -12.00 -1.80 8.50
C GLU A 71 -13.46 -1.36 8.71
N VAL A 72 -13.79 -0.12 8.32
CA VAL A 72 -15.16 0.41 8.38
C VAL A 72 -16.11 -0.40 7.49
N ASP A 73 -15.66 -0.78 6.31
CA ASP A 73 -16.47 -1.49 5.32
C ASP A 73 -16.48 -3.01 5.55
N LEU A 74 -15.62 -3.56 6.42
CA LEU A 74 -15.43 -5.01 6.62
C LEU A 74 -16.74 -5.75 6.80
N ILE A 75 -17.71 -5.19 7.54
CA ILE A 75 -18.99 -5.85 7.84
C ILE A 75 -19.77 -6.26 6.58
N ASN A 76 -19.60 -5.52 5.48
CA ASN A 76 -20.36 -5.66 4.23
C ASN A 76 -19.85 -6.79 3.32
N PHE A 77 -18.69 -7.38 3.63
CA PHE A 77 -18.06 -8.40 2.79
C PHE A 77 -18.46 -9.83 3.17
N SER A 78 -18.27 -10.77 2.23
CA SER A 78 -18.35 -12.21 2.47
C SER A 78 -17.28 -12.67 3.47
N LYS A 79 -17.39 -13.92 3.93
CA LYS A 79 -16.41 -14.48 4.87
C LYS A 79 -15.03 -14.58 4.23
N GLU A 80 -14.98 -15.00 2.98
CA GLU A 80 -13.76 -15.19 2.19
C GLU A 80 -13.07 -13.85 1.93
N GLU A 81 -13.81 -12.82 1.52
CA GLU A 81 -13.27 -11.46 1.34
C GLU A 81 -12.79 -10.86 2.66
N LYS A 82 -13.50 -11.09 3.77
CA LYS A 82 -13.04 -10.67 5.10
C LYS A 82 -11.72 -11.33 5.48
N GLU A 83 -11.55 -12.62 5.19
CA GLU A 83 -10.29 -13.33 5.47
C GLU A 83 -9.13 -12.76 4.65
N PHE A 84 -9.37 -12.48 3.36
CA PHE A 84 -8.41 -11.79 2.50
C PHE A 84 -8.04 -10.40 3.05
N LEU A 85 -9.03 -9.54 3.31
CA LEU A 85 -8.81 -8.16 3.76
C LEU A 85 -8.11 -8.11 5.12
N ASN A 86 -8.45 -9.00 6.05
CA ASN A 86 -7.74 -9.10 7.33
C ASN A 86 -6.29 -9.55 7.16
N THR A 87 -6.02 -10.48 6.24
CA THR A 87 -4.66 -10.92 5.92
C THR A 87 -3.85 -9.77 5.30
N PHE A 88 -4.47 -9.00 4.41
CA PHE A 88 -3.89 -7.80 3.81
C PHE A 88 -3.56 -6.74 4.87
N ILE A 89 -4.51 -6.40 5.74
CA ILE A 89 -4.33 -5.41 6.82
C ILE A 89 -3.21 -5.85 7.77
N ALA A 90 -3.18 -7.14 8.15
CA ALA A 90 -2.16 -7.68 9.04
C ALA A 90 -0.76 -7.54 8.42
N TRP A 91 -0.62 -7.82 7.13
CA TRP A 91 0.65 -7.67 6.42
C TRP A 91 1.10 -6.20 6.35
N ILE A 92 0.20 -5.27 5.98
CA ILE A 92 0.53 -3.84 5.93
C ILE A 92 0.93 -3.34 7.32
N THR A 93 0.19 -3.72 8.35
CA THR A 93 0.46 -3.32 9.74
C THR A 93 1.84 -3.80 10.20
N ASP A 94 2.21 -5.05 9.89
CA ASP A 94 3.54 -5.60 10.19
C ASP A 94 4.65 -4.88 9.41
N ALA A 95 4.46 -4.70 8.10
CA ALA A 95 5.43 -3.99 7.25
C ALA A 95 5.69 -2.55 7.75
N LEU A 96 4.65 -1.83 8.18
CA LEU A 96 4.75 -0.46 8.69
C LEU A 96 5.44 -0.34 10.07
N GLN A 97 5.80 -1.46 10.72
CA GLN A 97 6.73 -1.46 11.85
C GLN A 97 8.19 -1.27 11.41
N HIS A 98 8.49 -1.59 10.15
CA HIS A 98 9.84 -1.62 9.60
C HIS A 98 10.10 -0.54 8.55
N THR A 99 9.05 0.00 7.93
CA THR A 99 9.14 1.06 6.92
C THR A 99 8.07 2.14 7.12
N SER A 100 8.33 3.34 6.60
CA SER A 100 7.36 4.44 6.51
C SER A 100 6.73 4.58 5.13
N VAL A 101 7.14 3.74 4.16
CA VAL A 101 6.65 3.73 2.78
C VAL A 101 6.50 2.29 2.30
N ILE A 102 5.40 1.98 1.65
CA ILE A 102 5.19 0.71 0.94
C ILE A 102 4.84 1.05 -0.52
N VAL A 103 5.48 0.33 -1.43
CA VAL A 103 5.23 0.46 -2.87
C VAL A 103 4.19 -0.57 -3.27
N VAL A 104 3.17 -0.12 -3.98
CA VAL A 104 2.28 -1.01 -4.73
C VAL A 104 2.77 -1.03 -6.17
N GLU A 105 3.40 -2.14 -6.55
CA GLU A 105 3.92 -2.37 -7.90
C GLU A 105 2.80 -2.91 -8.79
N GLY A 106 2.48 -2.19 -9.87
CA GLY A 106 1.62 -2.69 -10.94
C GLY A 106 2.40 -3.67 -11.82
N ASN A 107 1.92 -4.90 -11.98
CA ASN A 107 2.44 -5.80 -13.00
C ASN A 107 1.69 -5.51 -14.32
N LEU A 108 2.36 -4.83 -15.25
CA LEU A 108 2.00 -4.85 -16.68
C LEU A 108 2.30 -6.24 -17.28
#